data_AF-A0A2V8S5S8-F1
#
_entry.id   AF-A0A2V8S5S8-F1
#
_cell.length_a   1.000
_cell.length_b   1.000
_cell.length_c   1.000
_cell.angle_alpha   90.00
_cell.angle_beta   90.00
_cell.angle_gamma   90.00
#
_symmetry.space_group_name_H-M   'P 1'
#
loop_
_entity.id
_entity.type
_entity.pdbx_description
1 polymer ?
#
loop_
_entity_poly.entity_id
_entity_poly.type
_entity_poly.pdbx_seq_one_letter_code
_entity_poly.pdbx_strand_id
1 'polypeptide(L)'
;MSETSYFQRGFGLKEAIEPALRADYHSRIVDRIKGSGYRLSLGDLTFLLAREFGFCYGVDRAVDYAYETRRQFPDRTIYLTGEIIHNPHVNARLRQMGILFLREADGSGPGLEAVEPGDVVILPAFGVTVQELEALRRKGCVLVDTTCGSVLNVWKNVDRFSAMGFTALIHGKYAHEETRATASRTSQYAGGRYLVVRDKEESAIVCDYIRRGGDPAAFQARFERAASSGFDPDLDLGHIGLANQTTMLSSESLEIQEMIRRALQERYGDEELPRHFRAFDTICSATQDRQDAIEALIGERPDLVVVIGGYNSSNTTHLAAIASTTTPNNKVGEVVEAIAALRGLTLL
;
A
#
# COMPACT_ATOMS: atom_id res chain seq x y z
N MET A 1 -18.11 -24.81 -8.89
CA MET A 1 -18.26 -23.90 -7.74
C MET A 1 -18.80 -22.60 -8.30
N SER A 2 -19.93 -22.11 -7.79
CA SER A 2 -20.63 -21.01 -8.43
C SER A 2 -19.88 -19.69 -8.24
N GLU A 3 -19.90 -18.81 -9.24
CA GLU A 3 -19.37 -17.42 -9.20
C GLU A 3 -19.99 -16.55 -8.07
N THR A 4 -20.86 -17.11 -7.24
CA THR A 4 -21.77 -16.39 -6.33
C THR A 4 -21.17 -16.04 -4.97
N SER A 5 -19.91 -16.39 -4.68
CA SER A 5 -19.29 -16.17 -3.35
C SER A 5 -17.97 -15.37 -3.37
N TYR A 6 -17.54 -14.81 -4.51
CA TYR A 6 -16.37 -13.94 -4.58
C TYR A 6 -16.72 -12.64 -5.32
N PHE A 7 -16.72 -11.54 -4.58
CA PHE A 7 -17.14 -10.22 -5.05
C PHE A 7 -15.93 -9.29 -5.18
N GLN A 8 -15.62 -8.84 -6.39
CA GLN A 8 -14.59 -7.80 -6.65
C GLN A 8 -15.22 -6.42 -6.94
N ARG A 9 -16.49 -6.26 -6.56
CA ARG A 9 -17.30 -5.07 -6.76
C ARG A 9 -18.26 -4.89 -5.58
N GLY A 10 -18.75 -3.66 -5.42
CA GLY A 10 -19.77 -3.31 -4.44
C GLY A 10 -21.10 -3.97 -4.77
N PHE A 11 -22.04 -3.85 -3.83
CA PHE A 11 -23.39 -4.42 -3.89
C PHE A 11 -24.42 -3.45 -4.49
N GLY A 12 -23.99 -2.26 -4.92
CA GLY A 12 -24.87 -1.25 -5.49
C GLY A 12 -25.67 -0.49 -4.43
N LEU A 13 -25.15 -0.44 -3.20
CA LEU A 13 -25.82 0.15 -2.05
C LEU A 13 -25.28 1.54 -1.68
N LYS A 14 -24.61 2.21 -2.62
CA LYS A 14 -23.90 3.48 -2.37
C LYS A 14 -24.81 4.57 -1.79
N GLU A 15 -25.99 4.79 -2.38
CA GLU A 15 -26.96 5.78 -1.87
C GLU A 15 -27.43 5.46 -0.43
N ALA A 16 -27.53 4.17 -0.10
CA ALA A 16 -27.98 3.74 1.22
C ALA A 16 -26.91 3.93 2.31
N ILE A 17 -25.63 3.94 1.95
CA ILE A 17 -24.52 4.12 2.90
C ILE A 17 -23.98 5.56 2.95
N GLU A 18 -24.27 6.38 1.94
CA GLU A 18 -23.76 7.75 1.81
C GLU A 18 -24.02 8.64 3.05
N PRO A 19 -25.20 8.61 3.70
CA PRO A 19 -25.42 9.38 4.92
C PRO A 19 -24.45 9.00 6.06
N ALA A 20 -24.14 7.71 6.21
CA ALA A 20 -23.22 7.23 7.23
C ALA A 20 -21.77 7.62 6.90
N LEU A 21 -21.34 7.41 5.65
CA LEU A 21 -20.01 7.83 5.19
C LEU A 21 -19.79 9.33 5.36
N ARG A 22 -20.80 10.16 4.99
CA ARG A 22 -20.73 11.61 5.16
C ARG A 22 -20.63 11.98 6.63
N ALA A 23 -21.40 11.35 7.51
CA ALA A 23 -21.30 11.62 8.94
C ALA A 23 -19.91 11.28 9.51
N ASP A 24 -19.26 10.23 9.01
CA ASP A 24 -18.00 9.73 9.54
C ASP A 24 -16.76 10.45 8.98
N TYR A 25 -16.80 10.94 7.73
CA TYR A 25 -15.58 11.43 7.03
C TYR A 25 -15.67 12.86 6.46
N HIS A 26 -16.83 13.52 6.52
CA HIS A 26 -16.98 14.89 6.01
C HIS A 26 -16.48 15.94 7.01
N SER A 27 -15.67 16.90 6.57
CA SER A 27 -15.19 18.01 7.41
C SER A 27 -15.57 19.38 6.85
N ARG A 28 -16.44 20.11 7.58
CA ARG A 28 -16.83 21.50 7.23
C ARG A 28 -15.65 22.47 7.24
N ILE A 29 -14.63 22.22 8.06
CA ILE A 29 -13.41 23.06 8.13
C ILE A 29 -12.64 22.91 6.82
N VAL A 30 -12.49 21.68 6.34
CA VAL A 30 -11.82 21.39 5.05
C VAL A 30 -12.56 22.07 3.91
N ASP A 31 -13.90 21.99 3.86
CA ASP A 31 -14.70 22.67 2.83
C ASP A 31 -14.48 24.19 2.85
N ARG A 32 -14.42 24.79 4.04
CA ARG A 32 -14.19 26.24 4.19
C ARG A 32 -12.82 26.66 3.66
N ILE A 33 -11.77 25.88 3.93
CA ILE A 33 -10.42 26.17 3.44
C ILE A 33 -10.37 25.99 1.91
N LYS A 34 -10.96 24.92 1.38
CA LYS A 34 -11.11 24.70 -0.07
C LYS A 34 -11.83 25.87 -0.75
N GLY A 35 -12.97 26.29 -0.20
CA GLY A 35 -13.75 27.43 -0.72
C GLY A 35 -13.02 28.77 -0.69
N SER A 36 -11.95 28.87 0.11
CA SER A 36 -11.09 30.05 0.21
C SER A 36 -9.83 29.92 -0.67
N GLY A 37 -9.83 28.99 -1.64
CA GLY A 37 -8.70 28.76 -2.54
C GLY A 37 -7.52 28.05 -1.87
N TYR A 38 -7.79 27.11 -0.96
CA TYR A 38 -6.80 26.34 -0.21
C TYR A 38 -5.96 27.15 0.79
N ARG A 39 -6.36 28.39 1.07
CA ARG A 39 -5.73 29.30 2.03
C ARG A 39 -6.79 29.97 2.90
N LEU A 40 -6.63 29.91 4.21
CA LEU A 40 -7.53 30.57 5.16
C LEU A 40 -6.71 31.29 6.23
N SER A 41 -6.85 32.62 6.30
CA SER A 41 -6.19 33.44 7.32
C SER A 41 -7.18 33.86 8.41
N LEU A 42 -6.78 33.69 9.67
CA LEU A 42 -7.52 34.03 10.88
C LEU A 42 -6.57 34.81 11.81
N GLY A 43 -6.60 36.14 11.73
CA GLY A 43 -5.61 36.98 12.41
C GLY A 43 -4.21 36.67 11.90
N ASP A 44 -3.28 36.41 12.81
CA ASP A 44 -1.88 36.08 12.49
C ASP A 44 -1.67 34.63 12.06
N LEU A 45 -2.71 33.79 12.13
CA LEU A 45 -2.63 32.37 11.75
C LEU A 45 -3.12 32.17 10.31
N THR A 46 -2.31 31.56 9.47
CA THR A 46 -2.71 31.14 8.12
C THR A 46 -2.67 29.62 7.99
N PHE A 47 -3.81 29.04 7.61
CA PHE A 47 -3.91 27.64 7.22
C PHE A 47 -3.69 27.51 5.71
N LEU A 48 -2.81 26.60 5.34
CA LEU A 48 -2.60 26.16 3.97
C LEU A 48 -3.02 24.69 3.87
N LEU A 49 -3.74 24.35 2.80
CA LEU A 49 -4.18 22.98 2.53
C LEU A 49 -3.54 22.51 1.22
N ALA A 50 -2.93 21.33 1.22
CA ALA A 50 -2.46 20.70 0.00
C ALA A 50 -3.61 20.54 -1.01
N ARG A 51 -3.33 20.68 -2.31
CA ARG A 51 -4.37 20.55 -3.34
C ARG A 51 -4.89 19.12 -3.47
N GLU A 52 -4.01 18.15 -3.29
CA GLU A 52 -4.30 16.72 -3.29
C GLU A 52 -4.02 16.13 -1.90
N PHE A 53 -5.04 15.55 -1.27
CA PHE A 53 -4.97 15.00 0.09
C PHE A 53 -6.14 14.04 0.38
N GLY A 54 -6.10 13.35 1.52
CA GLY A 54 -7.20 12.51 1.99
C GLY A 54 -7.26 11.14 1.30
N PHE A 55 -8.47 10.58 1.17
CA PHE A 55 -8.68 9.28 0.53
C PHE A 55 -8.39 9.33 -0.97
N CYS A 56 -7.79 8.25 -1.49
CA CYS A 56 -7.70 8.03 -2.93
C CYS A 56 -8.86 7.15 -3.37
N TYR A 57 -9.09 7.07 -4.67
CA TYR A 57 -10.17 6.24 -5.23
C TYR A 57 -10.15 4.78 -4.74
N GLY A 58 -8.97 4.18 -4.58
CA GLY A 58 -8.84 2.82 -4.05
C GLY A 58 -9.28 2.69 -2.59
N VAL A 59 -8.97 3.70 -1.78
CA VAL A 59 -9.40 3.78 -0.37
C VAL A 59 -10.90 4.02 -0.28
N ASP A 60 -11.43 4.99 -1.04
CA ASP A 60 -12.87 5.28 -1.08
C ASP A 60 -13.66 4.02 -1.42
N ARG A 61 -13.24 3.29 -2.46
CA ARG A 61 -13.87 2.01 -2.82
C ARG A 61 -13.82 0.98 -1.71
N ALA A 62 -12.68 0.84 -1.03
CA ALA A 62 -12.54 -0.17 0.00
C ALA A 62 -13.43 0.14 1.21
N VAL A 63 -13.53 1.41 1.59
CA VAL A 63 -14.42 1.86 2.65
C VAL A 63 -15.89 1.72 2.22
N ASP A 64 -16.25 2.16 1.01
CA ASP A 64 -17.59 1.97 0.43
C ASP A 64 -17.97 0.47 0.53
N TYR A 65 -17.09 -0.43 0.09
CA TYR A 65 -17.38 -1.86 0.03
C TYR A 65 -17.54 -2.46 1.43
N ALA A 66 -16.77 -2.03 2.41
CA ALA A 66 -16.95 -2.47 3.79
C ALA A 66 -18.34 -2.06 4.36
N TYR A 67 -18.77 -0.82 4.09
CA TYR A 67 -20.10 -0.33 4.50
C TYR A 67 -21.22 -1.07 3.77
N GLU A 68 -21.10 -1.22 2.45
CA GLU A 68 -22.06 -1.98 1.66
C GLU A 68 -22.13 -3.45 2.11
N THR A 69 -20.99 -4.07 2.46
CA THR A 69 -20.95 -5.45 2.97
C THR A 69 -21.74 -5.58 4.27
N ARG A 70 -21.53 -4.65 5.22
CA ARG A 70 -22.29 -4.65 6.48
C ARG A 70 -23.79 -4.50 6.24
N ARG A 71 -24.18 -3.64 5.29
CA ARG A 71 -25.58 -3.40 4.92
C ARG A 71 -26.20 -4.58 4.18
N GLN A 72 -25.45 -5.23 3.30
CA GLN A 72 -25.88 -6.36 2.48
C GLN A 72 -26.11 -7.63 3.30
N PHE A 73 -25.30 -7.84 4.33
CA PHE A 73 -25.31 -9.06 5.13
C PHE A 73 -25.59 -8.76 6.61
N PRO A 74 -26.69 -8.10 7.00
CA PRO A 74 -26.87 -7.55 8.35
C PRO A 74 -26.73 -8.59 9.48
N ASP A 75 -27.13 -9.83 9.23
CA ASP A 75 -27.18 -10.89 10.26
C ASP A 75 -26.00 -11.88 10.20
N ARG A 76 -25.03 -11.66 9.29
CA ARG A 76 -23.85 -12.56 9.17
C ARG A 76 -22.65 -12.02 9.92
N THR A 77 -21.81 -12.92 10.38
CA THR A 77 -20.46 -12.58 10.85
C THR A 77 -19.65 -12.05 9.68
N ILE A 78 -19.04 -10.88 9.87
CA ILE A 78 -18.16 -10.26 8.88
C ILE A 78 -16.79 -10.13 9.51
N TYR A 79 -15.81 -10.72 8.85
CA TYR A 79 -14.40 -10.57 9.17
C TYR A 79 -13.71 -9.67 8.16
N LEU A 80 -12.65 -9.02 8.62
CA LEU A 80 -11.65 -8.36 7.81
C LEU A 80 -10.32 -9.04 8.12
N THR A 81 -9.54 -9.39 7.09
CA THR A 81 -8.32 -10.19 7.31
C THR A 81 -7.23 -9.45 8.08
N GLY A 82 -7.26 -8.12 8.05
CA GLY A 82 -6.37 -7.22 8.76
C GLY A 82 -7.00 -5.83 8.86
N GLU A 83 -6.20 -4.77 8.74
CA GLU A 83 -6.74 -3.42 8.53
C GLU A 83 -7.30 -3.24 7.12
N ILE A 84 -8.38 -2.48 6.93
CA ILE A 84 -8.93 -2.24 5.57
C ILE A 84 -7.95 -1.38 4.77
N ILE A 85 -7.38 -0.41 5.48
CA ILE A 85 -6.34 0.55 5.12
C ILE A 85 -5.57 0.89 6.40
N HIS A 86 -4.36 1.41 6.29
CA HIS A 86 -3.56 1.88 7.43
C HIS A 86 -4.05 3.23 7.99
N ASN A 87 -5.27 3.23 8.55
CA ASN A 87 -5.91 4.37 9.19
C ASN A 87 -6.73 3.90 10.41
N PRO A 88 -6.29 4.19 11.64
CA PRO A 88 -6.93 3.67 12.83
C PRO A 88 -8.33 4.22 13.05
N HIS A 89 -8.63 5.45 12.63
CA HIS A 89 -9.98 6.01 12.72
C HIS A 89 -10.96 5.21 11.85
N VAL A 90 -10.58 4.89 10.60
CA VAL A 90 -11.39 4.05 9.71
C VAL A 90 -11.57 2.65 10.30
N ASN A 91 -10.49 2.01 10.76
CA ASN A 91 -10.58 0.66 11.33
C ASN A 91 -11.39 0.63 12.63
N ALA A 92 -11.27 1.64 13.50
CA ALA A 92 -12.09 1.77 14.71
C ALA A 92 -13.57 1.90 14.35
N ARG A 93 -13.90 2.66 13.30
CA ARG A 93 -15.27 2.80 12.82
C ARG A 93 -15.84 1.47 12.29
N LEU A 94 -15.06 0.72 11.51
CA LEU A 94 -15.48 -0.62 11.05
C LEU A 94 -15.73 -1.58 12.21
N ARG A 95 -14.90 -1.54 13.28
CA ARG A 95 -15.15 -2.32 14.50
C ARG A 95 -16.45 -1.92 15.19
N GLN A 96 -16.75 -0.62 15.29
CA GLN A 96 -18.04 -0.13 15.83
C GLN A 96 -19.24 -0.61 15.02
N MET A 97 -19.06 -0.88 13.72
CA MET A 97 -20.08 -1.48 12.84
C MET A 97 -20.20 -3.01 13.01
N GLY A 98 -19.47 -3.62 13.94
CA GLY A 98 -19.50 -5.05 14.19
C GLY A 98 -18.74 -5.88 13.16
N ILE A 99 -17.75 -5.29 12.47
CA ILE A 99 -16.80 -6.04 11.65
C ILE A 99 -15.65 -6.51 12.54
N LEU A 100 -15.39 -7.81 12.54
CA LEU A 100 -14.34 -8.46 13.32
C LEU A 100 -13.02 -8.49 12.53
N PHE A 101 -11.89 -8.45 13.23
CA PHE A 101 -10.56 -8.42 12.60
C PHE A 101 -9.86 -9.75 12.89
N LEU A 102 -9.35 -10.42 11.85
CA LEU A 102 -8.61 -11.68 12.01
C LEU A 102 -7.18 -11.45 12.46
N ARG A 103 -6.63 -10.28 12.13
CA ARG A 103 -5.31 -9.82 12.55
C ARG A 103 -5.36 -8.33 12.88
N GLU A 104 -4.74 -7.98 13.98
CA GLU A 104 -4.52 -6.61 14.44
C GLU A 104 -3.19 -6.06 13.88
N ALA A 105 -2.98 -4.75 13.96
CA ALA A 105 -1.78 -4.09 13.44
C ALA A 105 -0.48 -4.57 14.12
N ASP A 106 -0.57 -5.05 15.36
CA ASP A 106 0.56 -5.65 16.10
C ASP A 106 0.80 -7.13 15.77
N GLY A 107 0.00 -7.71 14.86
CA GLY A 107 0.07 -9.11 14.47
C GLY A 107 -0.71 -10.08 15.36
N SER A 108 -1.32 -9.60 16.44
CA SER A 108 -2.22 -10.40 17.27
C SER A 108 -3.56 -10.65 16.56
N GLY A 109 -4.39 -11.54 17.09
CA GLY A 109 -5.72 -11.82 16.54
C GLY A 109 -6.02 -13.31 16.43
N PRO A 110 -7.28 -13.67 16.15
CA PRO A 110 -7.71 -15.06 16.11
C PRO A 110 -7.23 -15.83 14.87
N GLY A 111 -6.75 -15.13 13.83
CA GLY A 111 -6.30 -15.73 12.58
C GLY A 111 -7.43 -16.37 11.76
N LEU A 112 -7.06 -17.01 10.64
CA LEU A 112 -8.02 -17.63 9.72
C LEU A 112 -8.79 -18.82 10.34
N GLU A 113 -8.31 -19.33 11.47
CA GLU A 113 -8.90 -20.47 12.19
C GLU A 113 -10.32 -20.15 12.69
N ALA A 114 -10.56 -18.89 13.08
CA ALA A 114 -11.85 -18.43 13.60
C ALA A 114 -12.95 -18.27 12.55
N VAL A 115 -12.60 -18.34 11.26
CA VAL A 115 -13.57 -18.20 10.17
C VAL A 115 -14.25 -19.54 9.89
N GLU A 116 -15.59 -19.54 9.90
CA GLU A 116 -16.45 -20.67 9.58
C GLU A 116 -16.95 -20.64 8.11
N PRO A 117 -17.36 -21.79 7.55
CA PRO A 117 -17.98 -21.83 6.23
C PRO A 117 -19.22 -20.94 6.17
N GLY A 118 -19.32 -20.12 5.12
CA GLY A 118 -20.42 -19.17 5.01
C GLY A 118 -20.31 -17.93 5.90
N ASP A 119 -19.16 -17.65 6.51
CA ASP A 119 -18.86 -16.29 6.99
C ASP A 119 -18.52 -15.36 5.81
N VAL A 120 -18.68 -14.04 6.02
CA VAL A 120 -18.23 -13.04 5.06
C VAL A 120 -16.85 -12.55 5.44
N VAL A 121 -15.91 -12.54 4.49
CA VAL A 121 -14.54 -12.07 4.72
C VAL A 121 -14.20 -10.99 3.72
N ILE A 122 -13.91 -9.80 4.22
CA ILE A 122 -13.43 -8.66 3.45
C ILE A 122 -11.91 -8.76 3.33
N LEU A 123 -11.40 -8.64 2.10
CA LEU A 123 -9.98 -8.56 1.81
C LEU A 123 -9.60 -7.08 1.63
N PRO A 124 -8.50 -6.60 2.23
CA PRO A 124 -8.17 -5.19 2.33
C PRO A 124 -7.72 -4.55 1.01
N ALA A 125 -7.58 -3.22 1.00
CA ALA A 125 -7.22 -2.46 -0.20
C ALA A 125 -5.84 -2.81 -0.78
N PHE A 126 -4.92 -3.29 0.06
CA PHE A 126 -3.59 -3.77 -0.34
C PHE A 126 -3.56 -5.27 -0.70
N GLY A 127 -4.71 -5.95 -0.62
CA GLY A 127 -4.90 -7.35 -0.96
C GLY A 127 -4.34 -8.34 0.07
N VAL A 128 -4.40 -9.62 -0.29
CA VAL A 128 -3.92 -10.74 0.54
C VAL A 128 -3.02 -11.66 -0.27
N THR A 129 -2.28 -12.53 0.41
CA THR A 129 -1.46 -13.53 -0.27
C THR A 129 -2.31 -14.56 -1.03
N VAL A 130 -1.74 -15.17 -2.07
CA VAL A 130 -2.39 -16.25 -2.84
C VAL A 130 -2.84 -17.38 -1.91
N GLN A 131 -1.98 -17.77 -0.96
CA GLN A 131 -2.25 -18.85 -0.01
C GLN A 131 -3.43 -18.52 0.91
N GLU A 132 -3.50 -17.27 1.39
CA GLU A 132 -4.59 -16.80 2.25
C GLU A 132 -5.92 -16.76 1.48
N LEU A 133 -5.92 -16.25 0.24
CA LEU A 133 -7.08 -16.26 -0.63
C LEU A 133 -7.58 -17.69 -0.91
N GLU A 134 -6.68 -18.62 -1.21
CA GLU A 134 -7.01 -20.02 -1.46
C GLU A 134 -7.52 -20.74 -0.21
N ALA A 135 -6.96 -20.45 0.97
CA ALA A 135 -7.44 -20.99 2.24
C ALA A 135 -8.88 -20.55 2.53
N LEU A 136 -9.17 -19.26 2.38
CA LEU A 136 -10.50 -18.70 2.55
C LEU A 136 -11.52 -19.24 1.53
N ARG A 137 -11.11 -19.41 0.26
CA ARG A 137 -11.94 -20.05 -0.77
C ARG A 137 -12.26 -21.50 -0.43
N ARG A 138 -11.26 -22.27 0.01
CA ARG A 138 -11.44 -23.69 0.41
C ARG A 138 -12.35 -23.84 1.63
N LYS A 139 -12.32 -22.89 2.58
CA LYS A 139 -13.25 -22.86 3.72
C LYS A 139 -14.71 -22.59 3.32
N GLY A 140 -14.98 -22.13 2.09
CA GLY A 140 -16.35 -21.84 1.64
C GLY A 140 -16.88 -20.50 2.15
N CYS A 141 -15.98 -19.54 2.43
CA CYS A 141 -16.36 -18.19 2.83
C CYS A 141 -16.96 -17.39 1.65
N VAL A 142 -17.77 -16.39 1.98
CA VAL A 142 -18.15 -15.34 1.03
C VAL A 142 -17.13 -14.23 1.10
N LEU A 143 -16.46 -13.97 -0.01
CA LEU A 143 -15.31 -13.10 -0.07
C LEU A 143 -15.67 -11.78 -0.74
N VAL A 144 -15.34 -10.66 -0.09
CA VAL A 144 -15.46 -9.31 -0.65
C VAL A 144 -14.08 -8.73 -0.80
N ASP A 145 -13.58 -8.72 -2.02
CA ASP A 145 -12.24 -8.26 -2.34
C ASP A 145 -12.24 -6.76 -2.64
N THR A 146 -11.64 -5.99 -1.74
CA THR A 146 -11.52 -4.54 -1.90
C THR A 146 -10.16 -4.13 -2.45
N THR A 147 -9.35 -5.06 -2.97
CA THR A 147 -8.01 -4.76 -3.48
C THR A 147 -8.07 -3.62 -4.50
N CYS A 148 -7.21 -2.62 -4.32
CA CYS A 148 -7.13 -1.44 -5.16
C CYS A 148 -6.73 -1.81 -6.59
N GLY A 149 -7.34 -1.15 -7.59
CA GLY A 149 -7.03 -1.37 -9.00
C GLY A 149 -5.54 -1.15 -9.34
N SER A 150 -4.87 -0.22 -8.67
CA SER A 150 -3.42 0.00 -8.84
C SER A 150 -2.61 -1.19 -8.35
N VAL A 151 -2.97 -1.77 -7.20
CA VAL A 151 -2.33 -2.98 -6.66
C VAL A 151 -2.55 -4.18 -7.59
N LEU A 152 -3.78 -4.33 -8.10
CA LEU A 152 -4.08 -5.37 -9.10
C LEU A 152 -3.24 -5.22 -10.38
N ASN A 153 -2.88 -3.99 -10.77
CA ASN A 153 -1.98 -3.78 -11.91
C ASN A 153 -0.54 -4.18 -11.60
N VAL A 154 -0.06 -3.97 -10.37
CA VAL A 154 1.23 -4.51 -9.92
C VAL A 154 1.22 -6.03 -10.01
N TRP A 155 0.16 -6.69 -9.52
CA TRP A 155 0.02 -8.14 -9.59
C TRP A 155 0.05 -8.67 -11.02
N LYS A 156 -0.65 -8.00 -11.96
CA LYS A 156 -0.60 -8.36 -13.39
C LYS A 156 0.82 -8.28 -13.97
N ASN A 157 1.62 -7.31 -13.54
CA ASN A 157 3.01 -7.20 -13.99
C ASN A 157 3.88 -8.32 -13.42
N VAL A 158 3.73 -8.64 -12.12
CA VAL A 158 4.45 -9.75 -11.47
C VAL A 158 4.05 -11.11 -12.06
N ASP A 159 2.76 -11.32 -12.34
CA ASP A 159 2.26 -12.51 -13.04
C ASP A 159 2.90 -12.61 -14.44
N ARG A 160 2.99 -11.49 -15.18
CA ARG A 160 3.64 -11.44 -16.50
C ARG A 160 5.14 -11.79 -16.41
N PHE A 161 5.86 -11.24 -15.43
CA PHE A 161 7.28 -11.55 -15.22
C PHE A 161 7.47 -13.05 -14.99
N SER A 162 6.70 -13.62 -14.06
CA SER A 162 6.77 -15.04 -13.71
C SER A 162 6.43 -15.94 -14.90
N ALA A 163 5.40 -15.59 -15.68
CA ALA A 163 5.02 -16.33 -16.88
C ALA A 163 6.11 -16.31 -17.98
N MET A 164 6.94 -15.26 -18.01
CA MET A 164 8.05 -15.11 -18.96
C MET A 164 9.38 -15.67 -18.42
N GLY A 165 9.41 -16.24 -17.21
CA GLY A 165 10.62 -16.75 -16.57
C GLY A 165 11.54 -15.65 -16.01
N PHE A 166 11.02 -14.44 -15.80
CA PHE A 166 11.75 -13.37 -15.13
C PHE A 166 11.52 -13.48 -13.62
N THR A 167 12.57 -13.21 -12.85
CA THR A 167 12.47 -12.96 -11.41
C THR A 167 11.78 -11.63 -11.18
N ALA A 168 10.76 -11.62 -10.32
CA ALA A 168 10.10 -10.39 -9.90
C ALA A 168 10.94 -9.69 -8.82
N LEU A 169 11.69 -8.65 -9.20
CA LEU A 169 12.33 -7.75 -8.25
C LEU A 169 11.32 -6.69 -7.80
N ILE A 170 10.96 -6.71 -6.51
CA ILE A 170 9.94 -5.83 -5.96
C ILE A 170 10.62 -4.78 -5.08
N HIS A 171 10.57 -3.51 -5.49
CA HIS A 171 10.97 -2.41 -4.63
C HIS A 171 9.83 -2.10 -3.64
N GLY A 172 10.08 -2.34 -2.36
CA GLY A 172 9.08 -2.16 -1.32
C GLY A 172 9.52 -2.67 0.04
N LYS A 173 8.70 -2.42 1.06
CA LYS A 173 8.97 -2.91 2.41
C LYS A 173 8.57 -4.39 2.51
N TYR A 174 9.52 -5.30 2.75
CA TYR A 174 9.25 -6.75 2.78
C TYR A 174 8.14 -7.16 3.76
N ALA A 175 8.02 -6.46 4.90
CA ALA A 175 7.00 -6.74 5.91
C ALA A 175 5.61 -6.19 5.56
N HIS A 176 5.52 -5.28 4.57
CA HIS A 176 4.26 -4.63 4.21
C HIS A 176 3.31 -5.59 3.50
N GLU A 177 2.02 -5.51 3.82
CA GLU A 177 1.01 -6.47 3.37
C GLU A 177 0.87 -6.48 1.85
N GLU A 178 0.87 -5.31 1.21
CA GLU A 178 0.88 -5.19 -0.27
C GLU A 178 2.07 -5.91 -0.91
N THR A 179 3.27 -5.74 -0.35
CA THR A 179 4.51 -6.35 -0.88
C THR A 179 4.44 -7.86 -0.74
N ARG A 180 3.97 -8.37 0.41
CA ARG A 180 3.79 -9.81 0.63
C ARG A 180 2.74 -10.40 -0.30
N ALA A 181 1.60 -9.72 -0.47
CA ALA A 181 0.55 -10.13 -1.39
C ALA A 181 1.08 -10.18 -2.84
N THR A 182 1.79 -9.13 -3.25
CA THR A 182 2.43 -9.01 -4.57
C THR A 182 3.48 -10.10 -4.80
N ALA A 183 4.40 -10.32 -3.86
CA ALA A 183 5.43 -11.35 -3.94
C ALA A 183 4.82 -12.76 -4.04
N SER A 184 3.74 -13.02 -3.27
CA SER A 184 3.06 -14.31 -3.29
C SER A 184 2.48 -14.69 -4.66
N ARG A 185 2.23 -13.72 -5.54
CA ARG A 185 1.74 -13.96 -6.92
C ARG A 185 2.67 -14.90 -7.69
N THR A 186 3.98 -14.78 -7.48
CA THR A 186 4.98 -15.63 -8.13
C THR A 186 4.82 -17.12 -7.81
N SER A 187 4.28 -17.46 -6.64
CA SER A 187 4.10 -18.86 -6.20
C SER A 187 3.08 -19.65 -7.03
N GLN A 188 2.29 -18.97 -7.86
CA GLN A 188 1.38 -19.61 -8.82
C GLN A 188 2.11 -20.23 -10.02
N TYR A 189 3.41 -19.98 -10.15
CA TYR A 189 4.23 -20.45 -11.27
C TYR A 189 5.34 -21.37 -10.74
N ALA A 190 5.51 -22.54 -11.36
CA ALA A 190 6.45 -23.56 -10.88
C ALA A 190 7.91 -23.08 -10.78
N GLY A 191 8.32 -22.12 -11.62
CA GLY A 191 9.63 -21.47 -11.58
C GLY A 191 9.55 -19.99 -11.15
N GLY A 192 8.46 -19.55 -10.54
CA GLY A 192 8.29 -18.17 -10.11
C GLY A 192 9.25 -17.81 -8.99
N ARG A 193 10.02 -16.74 -9.18
CA ARG A 193 10.99 -16.23 -8.21
C ARG A 193 10.71 -14.78 -7.90
N TYR A 194 10.97 -14.38 -6.67
CA TYR A 194 10.97 -12.96 -6.29
C TYR A 194 12.16 -12.62 -5.40
N LEU A 195 12.52 -11.34 -5.44
CA LEU A 195 13.40 -10.69 -4.49
C LEU A 195 12.82 -9.31 -4.15
N VAL A 196 12.67 -9.01 -2.87
CA VAL A 196 12.26 -7.69 -2.39
C VAL A 196 13.50 -6.89 -1.99
N VAL A 197 13.60 -5.65 -2.47
CA VAL A 197 14.61 -4.68 -2.03
C VAL A 197 13.91 -3.47 -1.42
N ARG A 198 14.42 -2.98 -0.28
CA ARG A 198 13.80 -1.88 0.46
C ARG A 198 14.18 -0.51 -0.07
N ASP A 199 15.41 -0.35 -0.52
CA ASP A 199 16.03 0.95 -0.80
C ASP A 199 17.22 0.82 -1.78
N LYS A 200 17.93 1.93 -1.99
CA LYS A 200 19.12 1.99 -2.83
C LYS A 200 20.31 1.20 -2.30
N GLU A 201 20.44 1.04 -0.99
CA GLU A 201 21.56 0.32 -0.37
C GLU A 201 21.44 -1.18 -0.66
N GLU A 202 20.25 -1.74 -0.47
CA GLU A 202 19.95 -3.12 -0.85
C GLU A 202 20.04 -3.32 -2.36
N SER A 203 19.53 -2.38 -3.14
CA SER A 203 19.61 -2.43 -4.61
C SER A 203 21.05 -2.40 -5.11
N ALA A 204 21.95 -1.67 -4.43
CA ALA A 204 23.38 -1.66 -4.77
C ALA A 204 24.03 -3.03 -4.59
N ILE A 205 23.68 -3.76 -3.52
CA ILE A 205 24.15 -5.14 -3.30
C ILE A 205 23.70 -6.04 -4.45
N VAL A 206 22.43 -5.94 -4.87
CA VAL A 206 21.90 -6.68 -6.02
C VAL A 206 22.65 -6.31 -7.30
N CYS A 207 22.88 -5.02 -7.54
CA CYS A 207 23.60 -4.56 -8.73
C CYS A 207 25.05 -5.06 -8.77
N ASP A 208 25.74 -5.07 -7.64
CA ASP A 208 27.11 -5.58 -7.56
C ASP A 208 27.18 -7.08 -7.81
N TYR A 209 26.24 -7.84 -7.25
CA TYR A 209 26.12 -9.27 -7.52
C TYR A 209 25.82 -9.54 -9.00
N ILE A 210 24.90 -8.77 -9.61
CA ILE A 210 24.62 -8.87 -11.05
C ILE A 210 25.90 -8.66 -11.85
N ARG A 211 26.68 -7.61 -11.58
CA ARG A 211 27.88 -7.30 -12.39
C ARG A 211 29.01 -8.32 -12.24
N ARG A 212 29.26 -8.77 -11.02
CA ARG A 212 30.53 -9.43 -10.66
C ARG A 212 30.35 -10.84 -10.09
N GLY A 213 29.13 -11.27 -9.85
CA GLY A 213 28.84 -12.42 -8.99
C GLY A 213 29.20 -12.12 -7.54
N GLY A 214 29.29 -13.16 -6.71
CA GLY A 214 29.65 -13.02 -5.31
C GLY A 214 29.61 -14.37 -4.61
N ASP A 215 29.50 -14.32 -3.28
CA ASP A 215 29.19 -15.50 -2.46
C ASP A 215 27.65 -15.67 -2.41
N PRO A 216 27.09 -16.74 -3.03
CA PRO A 216 25.66 -16.98 -3.04
C PRO A 216 25.08 -17.15 -1.63
N ALA A 217 25.83 -17.76 -0.71
CA ALA A 217 25.37 -18.02 0.65
C ALA A 217 25.25 -16.72 1.46
N ALA A 218 26.24 -15.81 1.31
CA ALA A 218 26.19 -14.50 1.94
C ALA A 218 25.02 -13.65 1.40
N PHE A 219 24.77 -13.70 0.09
CA PHE A 219 23.63 -13.01 -0.52
C PHE A 219 22.30 -13.56 0.00
N GLN A 220 22.15 -14.88 0.02
CA GLN A 220 20.94 -15.54 0.54
C GLN A 220 20.70 -15.20 2.01
N ALA A 221 21.74 -15.19 2.86
CA ALA A 221 21.61 -14.78 4.25
C ALA A 221 21.15 -13.32 4.39
N ARG A 222 21.62 -12.41 3.53
CA ARG A 222 21.23 -11.00 3.53
C ARG A 222 19.77 -10.78 3.15
N PHE A 223 19.23 -11.62 2.27
CA PHE A 223 17.88 -11.50 1.70
C PHE A 223 16.94 -12.65 2.11
N GLU A 224 17.26 -13.41 3.15
CA GLU A 224 16.55 -14.62 3.57
C GLU A 224 15.03 -14.39 3.73
N ARG A 225 14.65 -13.23 4.29
CA ARG A 225 13.25 -12.86 4.55
C ARG A 225 12.58 -12.11 3.39
N ALA A 226 13.33 -11.83 2.33
CA ALA A 226 12.96 -10.98 1.23
C ALA A 226 13.02 -11.70 -0.14
N ALA A 227 13.50 -12.94 -0.20
CA ALA A 227 13.55 -13.75 -1.41
C ALA A 227 12.57 -14.94 -1.34
N SER A 228 12.18 -15.45 -2.51
CA SER A 228 11.40 -16.70 -2.60
C SER A 228 12.18 -17.91 -2.09
N SER A 229 11.48 -18.94 -1.60
CA SER A 229 12.12 -20.20 -1.17
C SER A 229 12.91 -20.84 -2.31
N GLY A 230 14.18 -21.17 -2.07
CA GLY A 230 15.07 -21.78 -3.06
C GLY A 230 15.58 -20.79 -4.12
N PHE A 231 15.57 -19.49 -3.83
CA PHE A 231 16.19 -18.46 -4.66
C PHE A 231 17.70 -18.67 -4.76
N ASP A 232 18.22 -18.70 -5.99
CA ASP A 232 19.63 -18.81 -6.29
C ASP A 232 20.10 -17.53 -7.01
N PRO A 233 20.90 -16.66 -6.38
CA PRO A 233 21.32 -15.40 -7.00
C PRO A 233 22.16 -15.59 -8.27
N ASP A 234 22.81 -16.74 -8.47
CA ASP A 234 23.57 -17.02 -9.70
C ASP A 234 22.66 -17.29 -10.90
N LEU A 235 21.47 -17.83 -10.66
CA LEU A 235 20.48 -18.18 -11.68
C LEU A 235 19.40 -17.09 -11.82
N ASP A 236 18.86 -16.65 -10.69
CA ASP A 236 17.61 -15.89 -10.62
C ASP A 236 17.84 -14.39 -10.83
N LEU A 237 19.06 -13.87 -10.74
CA LEU A 237 19.37 -12.46 -11.07
C LEU A 237 19.66 -12.23 -12.56
N GLY A 238 19.57 -13.27 -13.38
CA GLY A 238 19.84 -13.17 -14.81
C GLY A 238 18.75 -12.45 -15.61
N HIS A 239 17.49 -12.54 -15.19
CA HIS A 239 16.34 -11.95 -15.88
C HIS A 239 15.42 -11.29 -14.85
N ILE A 240 15.35 -9.96 -14.84
CA ILE A 240 14.66 -9.19 -13.81
C ILE A 240 13.49 -8.42 -14.40
N GLY A 241 12.31 -8.68 -13.84
CA GLY A 241 11.12 -7.84 -13.98
C GLY A 241 10.94 -7.01 -12.72
N LEU A 242 11.04 -5.69 -12.84
CA LEU A 242 10.95 -4.77 -11.71
C LEU A 242 9.53 -4.22 -11.55
N ALA A 243 9.01 -4.32 -10.33
CA ALA A 243 7.78 -3.70 -9.89
C ALA A 243 8.00 -2.96 -8.56
N ASN A 244 7.17 -1.97 -8.28
CA ASN A 244 7.22 -1.17 -7.05
C ASN A 244 5.94 -1.41 -6.25
N GLN A 245 6.08 -1.40 -4.92
CA GLN A 245 4.95 -1.17 -4.03
C GLN A 245 4.36 0.22 -4.35
N THR A 246 3.04 0.31 -4.49
CA THR A 246 2.33 1.47 -5.06
C THR A 246 2.54 2.78 -4.31
N THR A 247 2.93 2.70 -3.04
CA THR A 247 3.10 3.82 -2.11
C THR A 247 4.57 4.15 -1.81
N MET A 248 5.54 3.61 -2.55
CA MET A 248 6.96 3.97 -2.37
C MET A 248 7.24 5.40 -2.87
N LEU A 249 8.39 5.95 -2.49
CA LEU A 249 8.85 7.24 -2.98
C LEU A 249 9.18 7.13 -4.49
N SER A 250 8.59 8.02 -5.29
CA SER A 250 8.67 7.92 -6.76
C SER A 250 10.09 8.12 -7.28
N SER A 251 10.79 9.15 -6.78
CA SER A 251 12.18 9.45 -7.15
C SER A 251 13.14 8.30 -6.85
N GLU A 252 13.05 7.73 -5.65
CA GLU A 252 13.86 6.57 -5.26
C GLU A 252 13.56 5.33 -6.13
N SER A 253 12.29 5.10 -6.45
CA SER A 253 11.87 3.97 -7.29
C SER A 253 12.45 4.07 -8.71
N LEU A 254 12.46 5.27 -9.29
CA LEU A 254 13.08 5.52 -10.61
C LEU A 254 14.60 5.33 -10.57
N GLU A 255 15.26 5.79 -9.50
CA GLU A 255 16.71 5.58 -9.31
C GLU A 255 17.06 4.09 -9.21
N ILE A 256 16.33 3.32 -8.40
CA ILE A 256 16.54 1.87 -8.25
C ILE A 256 16.32 1.15 -9.57
N GLN A 257 15.27 1.53 -10.32
CA GLN A 257 15.01 0.96 -11.63
C GLN A 257 16.19 1.17 -12.58
N GLU A 258 16.75 2.39 -12.61
CA GLU A 258 17.91 2.72 -13.44
C GLU A 258 19.18 2.00 -12.97
N MET A 259 19.40 1.86 -11.66
CA MET A 259 20.52 1.11 -11.10
C MET A 259 20.52 -0.35 -11.58
N ILE A 260 19.38 -1.03 -11.46
CA ILE A 260 19.22 -2.43 -11.88
C ILE A 260 19.37 -2.56 -13.40
N ARG A 261 18.73 -1.65 -14.16
CA ARG A 261 18.85 -1.61 -15.63
C ARG A 261 20.32 -1.49 -16.05
N ARG A 262 21.08 -0.58 -15.44
CA ARG A 262 22.52 -0.40 -15.74
C ARG A 262 23.34 -1.62 -15.36
N ALA A 263 23.11 -2.24 -14.22
CA ALA A 263 23.85 -3.44 -13.82
C ALA A 263 23.66 -4.58 -14.84
N LEU A 264 22.43 -4.79 -15.33
CA LEU A 264 22.15 -5.78 -16.38
C LEU A 264 22.74 -5.37 -17.73
N GLN A 265 22.66 -4.08 -18.08
CA GLN A 265 23.26 -3.54 -19.30
C GLN A 265 24.77 -3.74 -19.33
N GLU A 266 25.45 -3.47 -18.21
CA GLU A 266 26.90 -3.65 -18.09
C GLU A 266 27.32 -5.13 -18.18
N ARG A 267 26.47 -6.06 -17.70
CA ARG A 267 26.75 -7.51 -17.76
C ARG A 267 26.45 -8.12 -19.12
N TYR A 268 25.31 -7.79 -19.72
CA TYR A 268 24.78 -8.48 -20.91
C TYR A 268 24.90 -7.67 -22.20
N GLY A 269 25.18 -6.37 -22.11
CA GLY A 269 25.24 -5.45 -23.24
C GLY A 269 23.86 -4.91 -23.65
N ASP A 270 23.88 -3.84 -24.45
CA ASP A 270 22.69 -3.09 -24.87
C ASP A 270 21.72 -3.91 -25.72
N GLU A 271 22.25 -4.75 -26.61
CA GLU A 271 21.46 -5.54 -27.55
C GLU A 271 20.63 -6.62 -26.82
N GLU A 272 21.17 -7.21 -25.77
CA GLU A 272 20.51 -8.27 -24.99
C GLU A 272 19.73 -7.73 -23.79
N LEU A 273 19.86 -6.45 -23.43
CA LEU A 273 19.12 -5.84 -22.32
C LEU A 273 17.59 -6.08 -22.40
N PRO A 274 16.93 -6.00 -23.58
CA PRO A 274 15.54 -6.37 -23.73
C PRO A 274 15.25 -7.86 -23.57
N ARG A 275 16.20 -8.73 -23.29
CA ARG A 275 15.92 -10.09 -22.79
C ARG A 275 16.09 -10.18 -21.29
N HIS A 276 16.96 -9.37 -20.69
CA HIS A 276 17.30 -9.46 -19.28
C HIS A 276 16.51 -8.51 -18.37
N PHE A 277 15.95 -7.42 -18.88
CA PHE A 277 15.29 -6.42 -18.04
C PHE A 277 13.90 -6.03 -18.52
N ARG A 278 12.95 -5.99 -17.59
CA ARG A 278 11.63 -5.38 -17.77
C ARG A 278 11.34 -4.51 -16.56
N ALA A 279 10.71 -3.36 -16.77
CA ALA A 279 10.17 -2.57 -15.68
C ALA A 279 8.88 -1.90 -16.14
N PHE A 280 7.95 -1.74 -15.20
CA PHE A 280 6.73 -0.98 -15.40
C PHE A 280 6.57 -0.03 -14.22
N ASP A 281 6.26 1.23 -14.53
CA ASP A 281 5.87 2.15 -13.48
C ASP A 281 4.59 1.63 -12.81
N THR A 282 4.70 1.46 -11.51
CA THR A 282 3.75 0.78 -10.65
C THR A 282 3.45 1.60 -9.39
N ILE A 283 4.07 2.79 -9.26
CA ILE A 283 3.65 3.79 -8.29
C ILE A 283 2.27 4.28 -8.71
N CYS A 284 1.35 4.39 -7.75
CA CYS A 284 0.01 4.84 -8.09
C CYS A 284 -0.04 6.36 -8.29
N SER A 285 -0.86 6.84 -9.22
CA SER A 285 -1.02 8.27 -9.49
C SER A 285 -1.36 9.05 -8.23
N ALA A 286 -2.22 8.49 -7.38
CA ALA A 286 -2.65 9.10 -6.14
C ALA A 286 -1.48 9.36 -5.17
N THR A 287 -0.45 8.52 -5.19
CA THR A 287 0.78 8.72 -4.41
C THR A 287 1.61 9.85 -5.03
N GLN A 288 1.78 9.87 -6.36
CA GLN A 288 2.49 10.94 -7.06
C GLN A 288 1.80 12.30 -6.84
N ASP A 289 0.50 12.38 -7.08
CA ASP A 289 -0.31 13.60 -6.94
C ASP A 289 -0.17 14.23 -5.53
N ARG A 290 -0.11 13.39 -4.49
CA ARG A 290 0.10 13.84 -3.10
C ARG A 290 1.53 14.27 -2.82
N GLN A 291 2.52 13.60 -3.42
CA GLN A 291 3.94 13.99 -3.32
C GLN A 291 4.14 15.37 -3.98
N ASP A 292 3.60 15.56 -5.18
CA ASP A 292 3.64 16.84 -5.90
C ASP A 292 2.92 17.95 -5.11
N ALA A 293 1.76 17.64 -4.52
CA ALA A 293 1.00 18.60 -3.74
C ALA A 293 1.69 18.99 -2.42
N ILE A 294 2.40 18.06 -1.74
CA ILE A 294 3.16 18.41 -0.54
C ILE A 294 4.41 19.21 -0.89
N GLU A 295 5.07 18.94 -2.02
CA GLU A 295 6.20 19.74 -2.52
C GLU A 295 5.78 21.17 -2.84
N ALA A 296 4.63 21.35 -3.50
CA ALA A 296 4.06 22.68 -3.72
C ALA A 296 3.72 23.38 -2.40
N LEU A 297 3.17 22.66 -1.42
CA LEU A 297 2.84 23.20 -0.11
C LEU A 297 4.08 23.69 0.66
N ILE A 298 5.16 22.92 0.68
CA ILE A 298 6.40 23.34 1.36
C ILE A 298 7.11 24.49 0.63
N GLY A 299 6.90 24.64 -0.68
CA GLY A 299 7.36 25.78 -1.46
C GLY A 299 6.81 27.13 -0.96
N GLU A 300 5.62 27.13 -0.34
CA GLU A 300 5.01 28.30 0.33
C GLU A 300 5.68 28.65 1.67
N ARG A 301 6.68 27.86 2.11
CA ARG A 301 7.45 28.04 3.35
C ARG A 301 6.58 28.13 4.62
N PRO A 302 5.69 27.15 4.89
CA PRO A 302 4.92 27.12 6.13
C PRO A 302 5.84 26.92 7.35
N ASP A 303 5.49 27.55 8.47
CA ASP A 303 6.21 27.39 9.76
C ASP A 303 6.07 25.97 10.34
N LEU A 304 4.96 25.29 10.02
CA LEU A 304 4.59 23.96 10.47
C LEU A 304 3.82 23.23 9.37
N VAL A 305 4.19 21.98 9.12
CA VAL A 305 3.42 21.03 8.31
C VAL A 305 2.87 19.93 9.21
N VAL A 306 1.60 19.60 9.03
CA VAL A 306 0.93 18.50 9.73
C VAL A 306 0.44 17.50 8.70
N VAL A 307 0.99 16.29 8.74
CA VAL A 307 0.56 15.18 7.89
C VAL A 307 -0.34 14.24 8.69
N ILE A 308 -1.59 14.14 8.26
CA ILE A 308 -2.63 13.37 8.94
C ILE A 308 -2.70 11.95 8.35
N GLY A 309 -2.51 10.93 9.19
CA GLY A 309 -2.68 9.53 8.82
C GLY A 309 -2.12 8.57 9.87
N GLY A 310 -2.32 7.25 9.66
CA GLY A 310 -1.76 6.23 10.55
C GLY A 310 -0.24 6.14 10.46
N TYR A 311 0.42 5.82 11.57
CA TYR A 311 1.89 5.70 11.62
C TYR A 311 2.44 4.55 10.76
N ASN A 312 1.63 3.52 10.51
CA ASN A 312 1.97 2.39 9.64
C ASN A 312 1.65 2.63 8.16
N SER A 313 1.07 3.78 7.79
CA SER A 313 0.79 4.13 6.38
C SER A 313 2.06 4.58 5.66
N SER A 314 2.51 3.78 4.67
CA SER A 314 3.70 4.13 3.89
C SER A 314 3.58 5.50 3.23
N ASN A 315 2.46 5.78 2.55
CA ASN A 315 2.21 7.07 1.90
C ASN A 315 2.28 8.24 2.91
N THR A 316 1.66 8.10 4.09
CA THR A 316 1.70 9.12 5.14
C THR A 316 3.14 9.37 5.60
N THR A 317 3.92 8.31 5.83
CA THR A 317 5.33 8.45 6.25
C THR A 317 6.21 9.09 5.17
N HIS A 318 5.96 8.85 3.88
CA HIS A 318 6.71 9.50 2.79
C HIS A 318 6.37 10.99 2.67
N LEU A 319 5.10 11.37 2.74
CA LEU A 319 4.70 12.79 2.72
C LEU A 319 5.33 13.56 3.89
N ALA A 320 5.41 12.94 5.05
CA ALA A 320 6.11 13.49 6.18
C ALA A 320 7.63 13.61 5.94
N ALA A 321 8.27 12.57 5.40
CA ALA A 321 9.69 12.63 5.08
C ALA A 321 10.00 13.77 4.09
N ILE A 322 9.17 13.96 3.05
CA ILE A 322 9.29 15.08 2.11
C ILE A 322 9.16 16.42 2.84
N ALA A 323 8.12 16.59 3.66
CA ALA A 323 7.91 17.84 4.39
C ALA A 323 9.06 18.19 5.36
N SER A 324 9.67 17.17 5.98
CA SER A 324 10.81 17.34 6.89
C SER A 324 12.10 17.84 6.21
N THR A 325 12.21 17.75 4.88
CA THR A 325 13.39 18.26 4.15
C THR A 325 13.51 19.79 4.20
N THR A 326 12.38 20.49 4.26
CA THR A 326 12.31 21.95 4.11
C THR A 326 11.73 22.63 5.36
N THR A 327 10.91 21.92 6.14
CA THR A 327 10.28 22.44 7.36
C THR A 327 10.75 21.63 8.59
N PRO A 328 11.75 22.12 9.35
CA PRO A 328 12.31 21.38 10.50
C PRO A 328 11.30 21.04 11.60
N ASN A 329 10.18 21.76 11.68
CA ASN A 329 9.13 21.58 12.69
C ASN A 329 8.01 20.60 12.27
N ASN A 330 8.19 19.81 11.21
CA ASN A 330 7.17 18.89 10.71
C ASN A 330 6.67 17.85 11.76
N LYS A 331 5.37 17.54 11.73
CA LYS A 331 4.71 16.55 12.61
C LYS A 331 3.90 15.52 11.80
N VAL A 332 4.06 14.24 12.14
CA VAL A 332 3.16 13.15 11.72
C VAL A 332 2.24 12.83 12.88
N GLY A 333 0.95 12.73 12.61
CA GLY A 333 0.00 12.36 13.65
C GLY A 333 -1.31 11.78 13.14
N GLU A 334 -1.93 11.00 14.01
CA GLU A 334 -3.34 10.67 13.94
C GLU A 334 -4.13 11.93 14.32
N VAL A 335 -4.48 12.70 13.28
CA VAL A 335 -5.15 14.01 13.27
C VAL A 335 -4.61 15.04 14.29
N VAL A 336 -5.01 15.04 15.56
CA VAL A 336 -4.84 16.17 16.51
C VAL A 336 -4.79 15.65 17.96
N GLU A 337 -4.55 14.35 18.21
CA GLU A 337 -4.63 13.84 19.59
C GLU A 337 -3.69 14.55 20.57
N ALA A 338 -2.57 15.11 20.07
CA ALA A 338 -1.60 15.85 20.88
C ALA A 338 -1.78 17.39 20.92
N ILE A 339 -2.38 18.04 19.91
CA ILE A 339 -2.44 19.52 19.88
C ILE A 339 -3.55 20.06 20.80
N ALA A 340 -4.66 19.31 20.96
CA ALA A 340 -5.70 19.63 21.93
C ALA A 340 -5.28 19.32 23.37
N ALA A 341 -4.50 18.26 23.61
CA ALA A 341 -4.08 17.86 24.95
C ALA A 341 -2.99 18.77 25.57
N LEU A 342 -2.17 19.44 24.75
CA LEU A 342 -0.98 20.16 25.23
C LEU A 342 -1.19 21.64 25.61
N ARG A 343 -2.35 22.29 25.36
CA ARG A 343 -2.54 23.74 25.70
C ARG A 343 -3.91 24.21 26.21
N GLY A 344 -4.89 23.33 26.48
CA GLY A 344 -6.14 23.75 27.15
C GLY A 344 -7.01 24.73 26.35
N LEU A 345 -7.10 24.57 25.03
CA LEU A 345 -7.97 25.37 24.18
C LEU A 345 -9.33 24.66 23.98
N THR A 346 -10.41 25.25 24.50
CA THR A 346 -11.80 24.91 24.16
C THR A 346 -12.22 25.71 22.93
N LEU A 347 -12.72 25.06 21.88
CA LEU A 347 -13.33 25.74 20.73
C LEU A 347 -14.86 25.73 20.89
N LEU A 348 -15.47 26.92 20.75
CA LEU A 348 -16.91 27.11 20.55
C LEU A 348 -17.34 26.57 19.17
#